data_AF-A0A0F7SB92-F1
#
_entry.id   AF-A0A0F7SB92-F1
#
_cell.length_a   1.000
_cell.length_b   1.000
_cell.length_c   1.000
_cell.angle_alpha   90.00
_cell.angle_beta   90.00
_cell.angle_gamma   90.00
#
_symmetry.space_group_name_H-M   'P 1'
#
loop_
_entity.id
_entity.type
_entity.pdbx_description
1 polymer ?
#
loop_
_entity_poly.entity_id
_entity_poly.type
_entity_poly.pdbx_seq_one_letter_code
_entity_poly.pdbx_strand_id
1 'polypeptide(L)' 'MKHRITSYAAVDQVVDLLFDKKTYPNLNSVVIAGHSMGGQAAQRYSLMKKTKAYDDNVRFWIGNPGSWAWLTDT' A
#
# COMPACT_ATOMS: atom_id res chain seq x y z
N MET A 1 -1.07 8.43 -24.27
CA MET A 1 -0.27 8.02 -23.09
C MET A 1 -0.64 6.59 -22.73
N LYS A 2 0.29 5.64 -22.73
CA LYS A 2 0.00 4.23 -22.44
C LYS A 2 -0.15 4.09 -20.92
N HIS A 3 -1.38 4.04 -20.40
CA HIS A 3 -1.63 3.76 -18.98
C HIS A 3 -1.09 2.36 -18.66
N ARG A 4 0.08 2.29 -18.02
CA ARG A 4 0.59 1.02 -17.48
C ARG A 4 -0.17 0.73 -16.19
N ILE A 5 -1.01 -0.31 -16.23
CA ILE A 5 -1.62 -0.89 -15.04
C ILE A 5 -0.53 -1.70 -14.33
N THR A 6 -0.33 -1.45 -13.04
CA THR A 6 0.60 -2.20 -12.19
C THR A 6 -0.19 -2.98 -11.15
N SER A 7 0.41 -4.02 -10.56
CA SER A 7 -0.22 -4.74 -9.44
C SER A 7 -0.53 -3.79 -8.26
N TYR A 8 0.27 -2.74 -8.06
CA TYR A 8 0.01 -1.73 -7.04
C TYR A 8 -1.19 -0.83 -7.35
N ALA A 9 -1.51 -0.61 -8.63
CA ALA A 9 -2.73 0.12 -8.99
C ALA A 9 -4.01 -0.65 -8.59
N ALA A 10 -3.95 -1.99 -8.57
CA ALA A 10 -5.05 -2.79 -8.05
C ALA A 10 -5.17 -2.64 -6.51
N VAL A 11 -4.04 -2.61 -5.80
CA VAL A 11 -4.04 -2.36 -4.36
C VAL A 11 -4.57 -0.96 -4.04
N ASP A 12 -4.16 0.07 -4.80
CA ASP A 12 -4.69 1.43 -4.66
C ASP A 12 -6.22 1.46 -4.75
N GLN A 13 -6.82 0.75 -5.72
CA GLN A 13 -8.28 0.72 -5.86
C GLN A 13 -8.99 0.06 -4.68
N VAL A 14 -8.40 -1.00 -4.13
CA VAL A 14 -8.95 -1.66 -2.93
C VAL A 14 -8.88 -0.72 -1.73
N VAL A 15 -7.77 -0.02 -1.54
CA VAL A 15 -7.60 0.93 -0.42
C VAL A 15 -8.50 2.15 -0.61
N ASP A 16 -8.65 2.66 -1.83
CA ASP A 16 -9.59 3.73 -2.18
C ASP A 16 -11.03 3.37 -1.80
N LEU A 17 -11.44 2.13 -2.10
CA LEU A 17 -12.77 1.61 -1.72
C LEU A 17 -12.95 1.53 -0.20
N LEU A 18 -11.93 1.07 0.53
CA LEU A 18 -12.00 0.98 2.00
C LEU A 18 -12.17 2.35 2.65
N PHE A 19 -11.52 3.39 2.09
CA PHE A 19 -11.65 4.76 2.58
C PHE A 19 -12.86 5.52 2.03
N ASP A 20 -13.74 4.90 1.23
CA ASP A 20 -15.03 5.51 0.88
C ASP A 20 -15.94 5.56 2.10
N LYS A 21 -16.07 6.75 2.68
CA LYS A 21 -16.93 7.01 3.85
C LYS A 21 -18.42 6.81 3.58
N LYS A 22 -18.86 6.75 2.32
CA LYS A 22 -20.24 6.39 1.97
C LYS A 22 -20.48 4.90 2.18
N THR A 23 -19.49 4.07 1.90
CA THR A 23 -19.55 2.60 2.05
C THR A 23 -19.13 2.18 3.46
N TYR A 24 -18.05 2.75 4.00
CA TYR A 24 -17.46 2.41 5.29
C TYR A 24 -17.31 3.65 6.19
N PRO A 25 -18.41 4.22 6.71
CA PRO A 25 -18.38 5.48 7.47
C PRO A 25 -17.46 5.42 8.70
N ASN A 26 -17.43 4.27 9.37
CA ASN A 26 -16.69 4.06 10.62
C ASN A 26 -15.25 3.54 10.43
N LEU A 27 -14.81 3.29 9.18
CA LEU A 27 -13.45 2.78 8.93
C LEU A 27 -12.45 3.94 9.02
N ASN A 28 -11.55 3.89 9.98
CA ASN A 28 -10.60 4.97 10.25
C ASN A 28 -9.15 4.62 9.95
N SER A 29 -8.83 3.34 9.74
CA SER A 29 -7.47 2.90 9.47
C SER A 29 -7.45 1.59 8.68
N VAL A 30 -6.42 1.42 7.85
CA VAL A 30 -6.16 0.18 7.11
C VAL A 30 -4.74 -0.28 7.42
N VAL A 31 -4.59 -1.58 7.69
CA VAL A 31 -3.26 -2.22 7.83
C VAL A 31 -3.01 -3.08 6.59
N ILE A 32 -1.90 -2.82 5.91
CA ILE A 32 -1.42 -3.64 4.80
C ILE A 32 -0.33 -4.56 5.35
N ALA A 33 -0.70 -5.82 5.55
CA ALA A 33 0.16 -6.84 6.12
C ALA A 33 0.64 -7.83 5.06
N GLY A 34 1.92 -8.18 5.09
CA GLY A 34 2.48 -9.21 4.21
C GLY A 34 3.58 -10.01 4.89
N HIS A 35 3.64 -11.31 4.59
CA HIS A 35 4.69 -12.23 5.06
C HIS A 35 5.51 -12.78 3.88
N SER A 36 6.82 -13.01 4.03
CA SER A 36 7.69 -13.57 2.99
C SER A 36 7.64 -12.72 1.70
N MET A 37 7.32 -13.31 0.54
CA MET A 37 7.08 -12.56 -0.70
C MET A 37 6.03 -11.46 -0.55
N GLY A 38 4.99 -11.69 0.27
CA GLY A 38 3.98 -10.68 0.60
C GLY A 38 4.55 -9.53 1.41
N GLY A 39 5.49 -9.79 2.32
CA GLY A 39 6.16 -8.73 3.10
C GLY A 39 7.00 -7.84 2.19
N GLN A 40 7.71 -8.44 1.25
CA GLN A 40 8.47 -7.71 0.24
C GLN A 40 7.56 -6.84 -0.65
N ALA A 41 6.39 -7.37 -1.05
CA ALA A 41 5.40 -6.63 -1.82
C ALA A 41 4.79 -5.46 -1.02
N ALA A 42 4.45 -5.67 0.25
CA ALA A 42 3.91 -4.64 1.13
C ALA A 42 4.92 -3.51 1.39
N GLN A 43 6.20 -3.84 1.60
CA GLN A 43 7.26 -2.85 1.78
C GLN A 43 7.47 -2.02 0.52
N ARG A 44 7.49 -2.65 -0.66
CA ARG A 44 7.61 -1.91 -1.92
C ARG A 44 6.38 -1.05 -2.21
N TYR A 45 5.19 -1.53 -1.85
CA TYR A 45 3.97 -0.75 -2.00
C TYR A 45 4.01 0.52 -1.13
N SER A 46 4.48 0.43 0.12
CA SER A 46 4.57 1.62 0.99
C SER A 46 5.48 2.72 0.44
N LEU A 47 6.47 2.36 -0.37
CA LEU A 47 7.45 3.28 -0.95
C LEU A 47 7.05 3.83 -2.33
N MET A 48 6.37 3.02 -3.14
CA MET A 48 6.11 3.35 -4.56
C MET A 48 4.65 3.63 -4.90
N LYS A 49 3.72 3.47 -3.95
CA LYS A 49 2.31 3.83 -4.18
C LYS A 49 2.16 5.32 -4.46
N LYS A 50 1.08 5.68 -5.16
CA LYS A 50 0.71 7.09 -5.33
C LYS A 50 0.28 7.67 -3.99
N THR A 51 0.69 8.89 -3.66
CA THR A 51 0.23 9.58 -2.44
C THR A 51 -1.28 9.79 -2.48
N LYS A 52 -1.94 9.61 -1.34
CA LYS A 52 -3.39 9.76 -1.16
C LYS A 52 -3.70 10.53 0.13
N ALA A 53 -4.85 11.18 0.17
CA ALA A 53 -5.27 11.99 1.33
C ALA A 53 -5.46 11.17 2.62
N TYR A 54 -5.66 9.87 2.51
CA TYR A 54 -5.86 8.96 3.66
C TYR A 54 -4.56 8.29 4.15
N ASP A 55 -3.39 8.62 3.58
CA ASP A 55 -2.15 7.88 3.85
C ASP A 55 -1.74 7.90 5.33
N ASP A 56 -2.06 8.95 6.07
CA ASP A 56 -1.84 9.05 7.52
C ASP A 56 -2.60 8.01 8.33
N ASN A 57 -3.61 7.37 7.72
CA ASN A 57 -4.43 6.31 8.31
C ASN A 57 -4.08 4.91 7.80
N VAL A 58 -3.04 4.79 6.96
CA VAL A 58 -2.53 3.51 6.50
C VAL A 58 -1.34 3.09 7.36
N ARG A 59 -1.29 1.81 7.75
CA ARG A 59 -0.17 1.21 8.46
C ARG A 59 0.33 0.00 7.70
N PHE A 60 1.62 -0.28 7.81
CA PHE A 60 2.26 -1.41 7.13
C PHE A 60 2.83 -2.38 8.15
N TRP A 61 2.58 -3.67 7.92
CA TRP A 61 3.21 -4.74 8.69
C TRP A 61 3.99 -5.65 7.74
N ILE A 62 5.29 -5.75 7.98
CA ILE A 62 6.24 -6.42 7.09
C ILE A 62 6.85 -7.61 7.81
N GLY A 63 6.35 -8.81 7.52
CA GLY A 63 6.83 -10.06 8.11
C GLY A 63 7.87 -10.75 7.21
N ASN A 64 9.12 -10.87 7.70
CA ASN A 64 10.18 -11.71 7.10
C ASN A 64 10.29 -11.59 5.56
N PRO A 65 10.44 -10.37 4.99
CA PRO A 65 10.48 -10.21 3.54
C PRO A 65 11.75 -10.83 2.96
N GLY A 66 11.65 -11.39 1.75
CA GLY A 66 12.80 -11.99 1.06
C GLY A 66 13.89 -10.97 0.66
N SER A 67 13.57 -9.67 0.67
CA SER A 67 14.55 -8.58 0.58
C SER A 67 13.97 -7.31 1.18
N TRP A 68 14.85 -6.38 1.58
CA TRP A 68 14.46 -5.04 2.00
C TRP A 68 14.81 -4.00 0.93
N ALA A 69 13.91 -3.04 0.70
CA ALA A 69 14.26 -1.83 -0.03
C ALA A 69 15.23 -0.97 0.81
N TRP A 70 16.29 -0.48 0.16
CA TRP A 70 17.26 0.43 0.74
C TRP A 70 17.12 1.78 0.03
N LEU A 71 16.66 2.80 0.75
CA LEU A 71 16.55 4.16 0.21
C LEU A 71 17.93 4.81 0.27
N THR A 72 18.33 5.41 -0.85
CA THR A 72 19.59 6.14 -0.96
C THR A 72 19.35 7.41 -1.76
N ASP A 73 20.11 8.45 -1.43
CA ASP A 73 20.08 9.78 -2.03
C ASP A 73 21.21 9.99 -3.07
N THR A 74 22.07 8.99 -3.24
CA THR A 74 23.17 8.98 -4.24
C THR A 74 22.70 8.62 -5.64
#